data_AF-A0A7Y3NTK0-F1
#
_entry.id   AF-A0A7Y3NTK0-F1
#
_cell.length_a   1.000
_cell.length_b   1.000
_cell.length_c   1.000
_cell.angle_alpha   90.00
_cell.angle_beta   90.00
_cell.angle_gamma   90.00
#
_symmetry.space_group_name_H-M   'P 1'
#
loop_
_entity.id
_entity.type
_entity.pdbx_description
1 polymer ?
#
loop_
_entity_poly.entity_id
_entity_poly.type
_entity_poly.pdbx_seq_one_letter_code
_entity_poly.pdbx_strand_id
1 'polypeptide(L)'
;MKIHKIFGYVMASVAVTCGVALMLSAVGAQARPLAPRPALASRSWQLHFSFSKPQRLRVVAGHGHQAHVVTCYYLRYTVVNNTGKDIFFVPRFDMVTDTGRIIPAKVDITGKLFGAIRHRTGDAFLINPMLVAGRLLQGKDYAKDSVAVFMGLTNKDRGFKIFVSGLSGETAVQADPVTGKPVVLHKTLLLHYSVPGEAINMKPHPILLSKTWVMR
;
A
#
# COMPACT_ATOMS: atom_id res chain seq x y z
N MET A 1 88.13 -55.46 -39.71
CA MET A 1 86.98 -56.16 -40.33
C MET A 1 85.79 -56.04 -39.38
N LYS A 2 84.68 -55.41 -39.82
CA LYS A 2 83.42 -55.06 -39.09
C LYS A 2 83.60 -54.05 -37.92
N ILE A 3 83.26 -52.76 -37.97
CA ILE A 3 82.11 -51.95 -38.45
C ILE A 3 80.94 -51.86 -37.43
N HIS A 4 80.81 -50.66 -36.84
CA HIS A 4 79.58 -49.91 -36.43
C HIS A 4 78.94 -50.25 -35.07
N LYS A 5 78.40 -49.32 -34.25
CA LYS A 5 77.89 -47.91 -34.32
C LYS A 5 77.95 -47.38 -32.85
N ILE A 6 78.29 -46.15 -32.45
CA ILE A 6 77.95 -44.77 -32.84
C ILE A 6 76.50 -44.33 -32.52
N PHE A 7 76.46 -43.25 -31.70
CA PHE A 7 75.41 -42.26 -31.45
C PHE A 7 74.31 -42.54 -30.42
N GLY A 8 74.53 -42.00 -29.22
CA GLY A 8 73.48 -41.36 -28.44
C GLY A 8 73.58 -39.84 -28.61
N TYR A 9 72.44 -39.16 -28.69
CA TYR A 9 72.25 -37.83 -28.10
C TYR A 9 70.75 -37.61 -27.89
N VAL A 10 70.43 -37.28 -26.64
CA VAL A 10 69.14 -36.88 -26.11
C VAL A 10 68.73 -35.57 -26.78
N MET A 11 67.54 -35.51 -27.39
CA MET A 11 66.91 -34.27 -27.82
C MET A 11 65.68 -33.97 -26.97
N ALA A 12 65.70 -32.76 -26.43
CA ALA A 12 64.83 -32.26 -25.38
C ALA A 12 63.45 -31.83 -25.87
N SER A 13 62.51 -31.95 -24.95
CA SER A 13 61.11 -31.56 -24.98
C SER A 13 60.84 -30.13 -25.46
N VAL A 14 59.86 -29.97 -26.35
CA VAL A 14 59.08 -28.74 -26.51
C VAL A 14 57.61 -29.13 -26.55
N ALA A 15 56.92 -29.05 -25.41
CA ALA A 15 55.46 -29.12 -25.34
C ALA A 15 54.93 -27.69 -25.18
N VAL A 16 54.42 -27.14 -26.28
CA VAL A 16 53.70 -25.86 -26.31
C VAL A 16 52.37 -26.04 -25.59
N THR A 17 52.23 -25.47 -24.40
CA THR A 17 50.94 -25.36 -23.70
C THR A 17 50.39 -23.95 -23.90
N CYS A 18 49.34 -23.87 -24.71
CA CYS A 18 48.58 -22.65 -24.97
C CYS A 18 47.69 -22.36 -23.76
N GLY A 19 48.10 -21.43 -22.90
CA GLY A 19 47.33 -20.97 -21.76
C GLY A 19 46.23 -19.99 -22.18
N VAL A 20 45.00 -20.48 -22.34
CA VAL A 20 43.81 -19.63 -22.42
C VAL A 20 43.26 -19.45 -21.01
N ALA A 21 43.54 -18.30 -20.42
CA ALA A 21 42.97 -17.89 -19.14
C ALA A 21 41.46 -17.62 -19.30
N LEU A 22 40.63 -18.55 -18.84
CA LEU A 22 39.20 -18.37 -18.66
C LEU A 22 38.98 -17.40 -17.49
N MET A 23 38.84 -16.11 -17.81
CA MET A 23 38.32 -15.10 -16.88
C MET A 23 36.84 -15.41 -16.58
N LEU A 24 36.58 -16.18 -15.52
CA LEU A 24 35.23 -16.29 -14.94
C LEU A 24 34.82 -14.92 -14.41
N SER A 25 34.06 -14.20 -15.21
CA SER A 25 33.34 -13.01 -14.75
C SER A 25 32.22 -13.48 -13.84
N ALA A 26 32.46 -13.48 -12.53
CA ALA A 26 31.41 -13.68 -11.55
C ALA A 26 30.45 -12.49 -11.65
N VAL A 27 29.36 -12.66 -12.41
CA VAL A 27 28.23 -11.73 -12.41
C VAL A 27 27.60 -11.86 -11.03
N GLY A 28 28.07 -11.03 -10.10
CA GLY A 28 27.51 -10.94 -8.75
C GLY A 28 26.04 -10.56 -8.89
N ALA A 29 25.14 -11.52 -8.64
CA ALA A 29 23.74 -11.25 -8.45
C ALA A 29 23.63 -10.33 -7.23
N GLN A 30 23.54 -9.01 -7.47
CA GLN A 30 23.27 -8.07 -6.40
C GLN A 30 21.90 -8.42 -5.83
N ALA A 31 21.90 -9.03 -4.64
CA ALA A 31 20.69 -9.27 -3.89
C ALA A 31 20.02 -7.90 -3.69
N ARG A 32 18.87 -7.69 -4.35
CA ARG A 32 18.08 -6.48 -4.12
C ARG A 32 17.74 -6.44 -2.63
N PRO A 33 18.08 -5.36 -1.90
CA PRO A 33 17.70 -5.26 -0.50
C PRO A 33 16.18 -5.39 -0.40
N LEU A 34 15.73 -6.34 0.42
CA LEU A 34 14.30 -6.57 0.66
C LEU A 34 13.68 -5.28 1.19
N ALA A 35 12.50 -4.91 0.67
CA ALA A 35 11.76 -3.77 1.20
C ALA A 35 11.57 -3.93 2.72
N PRO A 36 11.77 -2.87 3.52
CA PRO A 36 11.68 -2.95 4.96
C PRO A 36 10.26 -3.37 5.34
N ARG A 37 10.16 -4.36 6.22
CA ARG A 37 8.88 -4.79 6.78
C ARG A 37 8.61 -4.01 8.07
N PRO A 38 7.37 -3.61 8.34
CA PRO A 38 7.03 -3.00 9.61
C PRO A 38 7.31 -3.94 10.78
N ALA A 39 7.66 -3.39 11.93
CA ALA A 39 7.80 -4.15 13.16
C ALA A 39 6.44 -4.71 13.61
N LEU A 40 6.47 -5.95 14.14
CA LEU A 40 5.27 -6.62 14.67
C LEU A 40 4.65 -5.84 15.84
N ALA A 41 5.49 -5.33 16.75
CA ALA A 41 5.12 -4.30 17.72
C ALA A 41 5.73 -2.97 17.26
N SER A 42 4.92 -1.91 17.17
CA SER A 42 5.45 -0.61 16.75
C SER A 42 6.40 -0.07 17.81
N ARG A 43 7.59 0.35 17.37
CA ARG A 43 8.56 1.08 18.24
C ARG A 43 8.15 2.54 18.45
N SER A 44 7.08 2.97 17.81
CA SER A 44 6.51 4.31 17.88
C SER A 44 5.05 4.20 18.30
N TRP A 45 4.37 5.35 18.41
CA TRP A 45 2.94 5.36 18.69
C TRP A 45 2.16 4.67 17.57
N GLN A 46 1.08 3.97 17.92
CA GLN A 46 0.16 3.33 16.99
C GLN A 46 -1.27 3.50 17.51
N LEU A 47 -2.14 4.05 16.69
CA LEU A 47 -3.54 4.27 17.02
C LEU A 47 -4.35 2.98 16.86
N HIS A 48 -5.40 2.84 17.66
CA HIS A 48 -6.37 1.78 17.47
C HIS A 48 -7.32 2.21 16.35
N PHE A 49 -7.47 1.35 15.34
CA PHE A 49 -8.25 1.64 14.13
C PHE A 49 -9.24 0.51 13.84
N SER A 50 -10.52 0.87 13.81
CA SER A 50 -11.64 -0.02 13.48
C SER A 50 -12.40 0.55 12.29
N PHE A 51 -12.95 -0.33 11.45
CA PHE A 51 -13.60 0.09 10.20
C PHE A 51 -14.74 -0.85 9.79
N SER A 52 -15.68 -0.32 9.04
CA SER A 52 -16.77 -1.10 8.41
C SER A 52 -16.32 -1.68 7.08
N LYS A 53 -17.11 -2.59 6.49
CA LYS A 53 -16.92 -2.92 5.07
C LYS A 53 -17.19 -1.68 4.20
N PRO A 54 -16.47 -1.47 3.08
CA PRO A 54 -16.79 -0.40 2.14
C PRO A 54 -18.20 -0.57 1.58
N GLN A 55 -18.96 0.52 1.50
CA GLN A 55 -20.33 0.53 1.00
C GLN A 55 -20.47 1.44 -0.21
N ARG A 56 -21.19 0.97 -1.24
CA ARG A 56 -21.56 1.76 -2.42
C ARG A 56 -22.76 2.64 -2.11
N LEU A 57 -22.68 3.92 -2.42
CA LEU A 57 -23.78 4.90 -2.31
C LEU A 57 -23.94 5.65 -3.64
N ARG A 58 -25.20 5.90 -4.01
CA ARG A 58 -25.57 6.75 -5.15
C ARG A 58 -26.31 7.95 -4.60
N VAL A 59 -25.86 9.16 -4.95
CA VAL A 59 -26.48 10.42 -4.52
C VAL A 59 -26.67 11.29 -5.76
N VAL A 60 -27.84 11.93 -5.87
CA VAL A 60 -28.06 12.94 -6.90
C VAL A 60 -27.31 14.21 -6.49
N ALA A 61 -26.28 14.59 -7.23
CA ALA A 61 -25.60 15.87 -7.09
C ALA A 61 -26.21 16.90 -8.07
N GLY A 62 -26.02 18.18 -7.80
CA GLY A 62 -26.60 19.26 -8.61
C GLY A 62 -28.09 19.53 -8.33
N HIS A 63 -28.67 20.40 -9.15
CA HIS A 63 -30.03 20.94 -9.01
C HIS A 63 -30.66 21.08 -10.40
N GLY A 64 -31.98 20.91 -10.51
CA GLY A 64 -32.72 21.10 -11.76
C GLY A 64 -32.12 20.27 -12.93
N HIS A 65 -31.95 20.92 -14.08
CA HIS A 65 -31.44 20.29 -15.30
C HIS A 65 -29.96 19.83 -15.23
N GLN A 66 -29.21 20.23 -14.20
CA GLN A 66 -27.82 19.80 -13.99
C GLN A 66 -27.70 18.63 -12.99
N ALA A 67 -28.83 18.10 -12.53
CA ALA A 67 -28.85 16.98 -11.60
C ALA A 67 -28.24 15.72 -12.26
N HIS A 68 -27.25 15.12 -11.61
CA HIS A 68 -26.61 13.90 -12.07
C HIS A 68 -26.33 12.96 -10.90
N VAL A 69 -26.34 11.65 -11.17
CA VAL A 69 -26.10 10.64 -10.13
C VAL A 69 -24.61 10.43 -9.94
N VAL A 70 -24.11 10.77 -8.75
CA VAL A 70 -22.75 10.48 -8.32
C VAL A 70 -22.76 9.14 -7.58
N THR A 71 -21.89 8.23 -8.00
CA THR A 71 -21.64 6.96 -7.30
C THR A 71 -20.33 7.07 -6.54
N CYS A 72 -20.35 6.75 -5.25
CA CYS A 72 -19.15 6.66 -4.43
C CYS A 72 -19.11 5.36 -3.62
N TYR A 73 -17.91 5.00 -3.19
CA TYR A 73 -17.70 4.02 -2.14
C TYR A 73 -17.25 4.78 -0.89
N TYR A 74 -17.77 4.41 0.27
CA TYR A 74 -17.28 4.95 1.53
C TYR A 74 -16.92 3.84 2.51
N LEU A 75 -15.90 4.10 3.33
CA LEU A 75 -15.43 3.25 4.41
C LEU A 75 -15.62 4.04 5.71
N ARG A 76 -16.52 3.61 6.60
CA ARG A 76 -16.62 4.19 7.95
C ARG A 76 -15.47 3.67 8.80
N TYR A 77 -14.89 4.54 9.61
CA TYR A 77 -13.84 4.17 10.55
C TYR A 77 -13.94 4.94 11.85
N THR A 78 -13.39 4.31 12.88
CA THR A 78 -13.19 4.86 14.22
C THR A 78 -11.70 4.80 14.53
N VAL A 79 -11.16 5.89 15.04
CA VAL A 79 -9.78 5.95 15.56
C VAL A 79 -9.78 6.30 17.04
N VAL A 80 -9.03 5.54 17.84
CA VAL A 80 -8.87 5.76 19.27
C VAL A 80 -7.38 5.88 19.59
N ASN A 81 -7.02 6.91 20.35
CA ASN A 81 -5.67 7.10 20.83
C ASN A 81 -5.50 6.49 22.22
N ASN A 82 -4.81 5.35 22.30
CA ASN A 82 -4.42 4.71 23.56
C ASN A 82 -2.89 4.72 23.73
N THR A 83 -2.20 5.74 23.19
CA THR A 83 -0.74 5.76 23.08
C THR A 83 -0.01 6.36 24.29
N GLY A 84 -0.74 6.83 25.31
CA GLY A 84 -0.17 7.48 26.49
C GLY A 84 0.13 8.98 26.33
N LYS A 85 -0.09 9.55 25.13
CA LYS A 85 0.07 10.98 24.84
C LYS A 85 -0.89 11.45 23.76
N ASP A 86 -1.13 12.76 23.69
CA ASP A 86 -1.87 13.37 22.57
C ASP A 86 -1.10 13.18 21.25
N ILE A 87 -1.82 12.89 20.17
CA ILE A 87 -1.25 12.70 18.83
C ILE A 87 -1.87 13.69 17.86
N PHE A 88 -1.04 14.32 17.02
CA PHE A 88 -1.55 15.08 15.89
C PHE A 88 -1.91 14.10 14.75
N PHE A 89 -3.20 13.85 14.58
CA PHE A 89 -3.71 12.83 13.67
C PHE A 89 -4.06 13.44 12.32
N VAL A 90 -3.44 12.93 11.25
CA VAL A 90 -3.72 13.33 9.87
C VAL A 90 -3.89 12.05 9.03
N PRO A 91 -5.11 11.52 8.89
CA PRO A 91 -5.31 10.31 8.12
C PRO A 91 -5.22 10.57 6.63
N ARG A 92 -4.64 9.62 5.91
CA ARG A 92 -4.69 9.57 4.45
C ARG A 92 -5.16 8.21 3.99
N PHE A 93 -6.04 8.22 3.00
CA PHE A 93 -6.59 7.02 2.38
C PHE A 93 -6.37 7.06 0.88
N ASP A 94 -5.67 6.05 0.36
CA ASP A 94 -5.53 5.84 -1.09
C ASP A 94 -6.10 4.48 -1.45
N MET A 95 -6.98 4.42 -2.45
CA MET A 95 -7.50 3.19 -3.02
C MET A 95 -6.76 2.87 -4.31
N VAL A 96 -6.20 1.67 -4.43
CA VAL A 96 -5.51 1.19 -5.63
C VAL A 96 -6.30 0.05 -6.23
N THR A 97 -6.81 0.23 -7.45
CA THR A 97 -7.55 -0.79 -8.18
C THR A 97 -6.61 -1.87 -8.73
N ASP A 98 -7.17 -3.02 -9.12
CA ASP A 98 -6.47 -4.05 -9.90
C ASP A 98 -5.93 -3.54 -11.24
N THR A 99 -6.58 -2.54 -11.83
CA THR A 99 -6.12 -1.81 -13.02
C THR A 99 -4.96 -0.83 -12.76
N GLY A 100 -4.47 -0.75 -11.52
CA GLY A 100 -3.34 0.12 -11.14
C GLY A 100 -3.70 1.59 -10.95
N ARG A 101 -4.98 1.96 -11.01
CA ARG A 101 -5.43 3.34 -10.79
C ARG A 101 -5.39 3.66 -9.29
N ILE A 102 -4.85 4.82 -8.96
CA ILE A 102 -4.85 5.37 -7.60
C ILE A 102 -6.02 6.36 -7.48
N ILE A 103 -6.92 6.08 -6.56
CA ILE A 103 -8.10 6.87 -6.23
C ILE A 103 -7.93 7.39 -4.80
N PRO A 104 -7.47 8.63 -4.60
CA PRO A 104 -7.38 9.21 -3.25
C PRO A 104 -8.79 9.44 -2.68
N ALA A 105 -8.93 9.28 -1.36
CA ALA A 105 -10.17 9.65 -0.70
C ALA A 105 -10.42 11.17 -0.80
N LYS A 106 -11.67 11.54 -1.06
CA LYS A 106 -12.11 12.93 -1.05
C LYS A 106 -12.20 13.43 0.37
N VAL A 107 -11.50 14.54 0.64
CA VAL A 107 -11.58 15.27 1.90
C VAL A 107 -12.74 16.26 1.83
N ASP A 108 -12.77 17.09 0.78
CA ASP A 108 -13.89 17.98 0.48
C ASP A 108 -15.03 17.23 -0.21
N ILE A 109 -16.03 16.86 0.57
CA ILE A 109 -17.27 16.23 0.10
C ILE A 109 -18.45 17.15 0.35
N THR A 110 -19.37 17.20 -0.61
CA THR A 110 -20.55 18.05 -0.49
C THR A 110 -21.39 17.69 0.73
N GLY A 111 -22.01 18.70 1.37
CA GLY A 111 -22.89 18.48 2.53
C GLY A 111 -24.03 17.52 2.24
N LYS A 112 -24.54 17.49 1.00
CA LYS A 112 -25.56 16.52 0.55
C LYS A 112 -25.04 15.08 0.56
N LEU A 113 -23.83 14.84 0.05
CA LEU A 113 -23.22 13.52 0.06
C LEU A 113 -22.91 13.08 1.50
N PHE A 114 -22.31 13.95 2.30
CA PHE A 114 -22.00 13.64 3.69
C PHE A 114 -23.28 13.37 4.50
N GLY A 115 -24.32 14.20 4.34
CA GLY A 115 -25.62 14.00 4.97
C GLY A 115 -26.26 12.67 4.59
N ALA A 116 -26.17 12.25 3.32
CA ALA A 116 -26.66 10.95 2.87
C ALA A 116 -25.89 9.77 3.51
N ILE A 117 -24.57 9.90 3.66
CA ILE A 117 -23.75 8.90 4.37
C ILE A 117 -24.17 8.84 5.84
N ARG A 118 -24.24 10.00 6.52
CA ARG A 118 -24.62 10.11 7.94
C ARG A 118 -25.99 9.50 8.23
N HIS A 119 -26.98 9.80 7.37
CA HIS A 119 -28.31 9.22 7.46
C HIS A 119 -28.28 7.70 7.28
N ARG A 120 -27.50 7.20 6.30
CA ARG A 120 -27.38 5.77 6.03
C ARG A 120 -26.66 5.00 7.14
N THR A 121 -25.68 5.61 7.80
CA THR A 121 -24.96 4.98 8.92
C THR A 121 -25.71 5.09 10.24
N GLY A 122 -26.70 5.99 10.34
CA GLY A 122 -27.43 6.26 11.59
C GLY A 122 -26.55 6.90 12.67
N ASP A 123 -25.43 7.51 12.28
CA ASP A 123 -24.40 8.01 13.21
C ASP A 123 -24.42 9.53 13.24
N ALA A 124 -25.08 10.12 14.24
CA ALA A 124 -25.19 11.57 14.38
C ALA A 124 -23.84 12.24 14.71
N PHE A 125 -22.89 11.49 15.28
CA PHE A 125 -21.59 11.98 15.72
C PHE A 125 -20.48 11.80 14.67
N LEU A 126 -20.83 11.27 13.50
CA LEU A 126 -19.91 11.14 12.39
C LEU A 126 -19.30 12.49 12.03
N ILE A 127 -17.98 12.58 12.06
CA ILE A 127 -17.20 13.77 11.76
C ILE A 127 -16.98 13.86 10.26
N ASN A 128 -17.24 15.03 9.66
CA ASN A 128 -16.95 15.28 8.26
C ASN A 128 -15.44 15.05 7.99
N PRO A 129 -15.05 14.34 6.90
CA PRO A 129 -13.64 14.06 6.61
C PRO A 129 -12.73 15.31 6.58
N MET A 130 -13.28 16.49 6.23
CA MET A 130 -12.54 17.75 6.28
C MET A 130 -12.10 18.16 7.69
N LEU A 131 -12.82 17.73 8.73
CA LEU A 131 -12.65 18.15 10.12
C LEU A 131 -11.96 17.08 11.00
N VAL A 132 -11.66 15.91 10.45
CA VAL A 132 -11.10 14.79 11.23
C VAL A 132 -9.65 15.02 11.63
N ALA A 133 -8.88 15.73 10.79
CA ALA A 133 -7.47 16.01 11.03
C ALA A 133 -7.29 16.97 12.22
N GLY A 134 -6.22 16.76 12.99
CA GLY A 134 -5.87 17.59 14.14
C GLY A 134 -5.54 16.78 15.38
N ARG A 135 -5.46 17.45 16.54
CA ARG A 135 -5.15 16.79 17.82
C ARG A 135 -6.19 15.70 18.14
N LEU A 136 -5.71 14.54 18.55
CA LEU A 136 -6.48 13.40 19.02
C LEU A 136 -6.08 13.10 20.47
N LEU A 137 -6.98 13.40 21.39
CA LEU A 137 -6.80 13.19 22.83
C LEU A 137 -6.87 11.70 23.18
N GLN A 138 -6.40 11.34 24.37
CA GLN A 138 -6.29 9.96 24.81
C GLN A 138 -7.60 9.38 25.31
N GLY A 139 -7.85 8.11 25.04
CA GLY A 139 -9.01 7.36 25.54
C GLY A 139 -10.16 7.26 24.54
N LYS A 140 -11.12 6.39 24.86
CA LYS A 140 -12.25 6.05 23.98
C LYS A 140 -13.26 7.20 23.82
N ASP A 141 -13.42 8.04 24.84
CA ASP A 141 -14.38 9.14 24.80
C ASP A 141 -14.00 10.25 23.82
N TYR A 142 -12.73 10.28 23.41
CA TYR A 142 -12.20 11.19 22.39
C TYR A 142 -11.98 10.51 21.04
N ALA A 143 -12.59 9.33 20.83
CA ALA A 143 -12.55 8.66 19.55
C ALA A 143 -13.08 9.57 18.44
N LYS A 144 -12.46 9.50 17.26
CA LYS A 144 -12.97 10.16 16.07
C LYS A 144 -13.61 9.13 15.15
N ASP A 145 -14.91 9.30 14.93
CA ASP A 145 -15.68 8.56 13.93
C ASP A 145 -15.77 9.37 12.64
N SER A 146 -15.37 8.80 11.52
CA SER A 146 -15.44 9.48 10.22
C SER A 146 -15.54 8.49 9.07
N VAL A 147 -15.44 8.98 7.84
CA VAL A 147 -15.53 8.19 6.61
C VAL A 147 -14.41 8.53 5.66
N ALA A 148 -13.91 7.53 4.94
CA ALA A 148 -13.10 7.75 3.74
C ALA A 148 -13.99 7.55 2.52
N VAL A 149 -14.07 8.55 1.62
CA VAL A 149 -14.96 8.52 0.45
C VAL A 149 -14.16 8.46 -0.84
N PHE A 150 -14.43 7.46 -1.66
CA PHE A 150 -13.76 7.23 -2.94
C PHE A 150 -14.75 7.39 -4.09
N MET A 151 -14.34 8.10 -5.13
CA MET A 151 -15.15 8.35 -6.34
C MET A 151 -14.38 7.84 -7.56
N GLY A 152 -15.07 7.21 -8.51
CA GLY A 152 -14.46 6.76 -9.76
C GLY A 152 -14.06 5.29 -9.83
N LEU A 153 -14.52 4.46 -8.87
CA LEU A 153 -14.52 3.00 -9.02
C LEU A 153 -15.50 2.61 -10.12
N THR A 154 -15.10 1.70 -11.00
CA THR A 154 -15.89 1.21 -12.13
C THR A 154 -16.26 -0.25 -11.94
N ASN A 155 -17.26 -0.74 -12.67
CA ASN A 155 -17.65 -2.15 -12.63
C ASN A 155 -16.58 -3.10 -13.20
N LYS A 156 -15.54 -2.56 -13.86
CA LYS A 156 -14.38 -3.31 -14.36
C LYS A 156 -13.39 -3.66 -13.25
N ASP A 157 -13.37 -2.89 -12.16
CA ASP A 157 -12.47 -3.10 -11.04
C ASP A 157 -13.02 -4.26 -10.18
N ARG A 158 -12.38 -5.44 -10.24
CA ARG A 158 -12.79 -6.66 -9.51
C ARG A 158 -12.11 -6.81 -8.16
N GLY A 159 -11.18 -5.93 -7.85
CA GLY A 159 -10.51 -5.87 -6.56
C GLY A 159 -9.85 -4.51 -6.35
N PHE A 160 -9.62 -4.17 -5.09
CA PHE A 160 -8.90 -2.96 -4.73
C PHE A 160 -8.20 -3.12 -3.39
N LYS A 161 -7.16 -2.31 -3.19
CA LYS A 161 -6.40 -2.18 -1.95
C LYS A 161 -6.63 -0.79 -1.38
N ILE A 162 -6.96 -0.67 -0.10
CA ILE A 162 -7.03 0.60 0.59
C ILE A 162 -5.81 0.71 1.50
N PHE A 163 -5.01 1.75 1.28
CA PHE A 163 -3.88 2.12 2.12
C PHE A 163 -4.32 3.21 3.08
N VAL A 164 -4.12 2.99 4.38
CA VAL A 164 -4.46 3.93 5.45
C VAL A 164 -3.19 4.36 6.18
N SER A 165 -2.79 5.60 5.95
CA SER A 165 -1.61 6.22 6.58
C SER A 165 -2.04 7.16 7.72
N GLY A 166 -1.09 7.51 8.59
CA GLY A 166 -1.35 8.35 9.77
C GLY A 166 -1.84 7.58 11.01
N LEU A 167 -1.83 6.23 10.96
CA LEU A 167 -2.20 5.37 12.07
C LEU A 167 -1.01 4.97 12.98
N SER A 168 0.22 5.24 12.54
CA SER A 168 1.44 4.95 13.30
C SER A 168 2.51 5.99 13.01
N GLY A 169 3.35 6.26 14.00
CA GLY A 169 4.54 7.10 13.87
C GLY A 169 5.80 6.32 13.48
N GLU A 170 5.68 5.05 13.08
CA GLU A 170 6.82 4.22 12.67
C GLU A 170 7.23 4.53 11.23
N THR A 171 8.53 4.72 11.04
CA THR A 171 9.14 5.03 9.74
C THR A 171 10.34 4.11 9.48
N ALA A 172 10.66 3.90 8.21
CA ALA A 172 11.92 3.29 7.77
C ALA A 172 12.52 4.11 6.64
N VAL A 173 13.84 4.11 6.55
CA VAL A 173 14.56 4.73 5.44
C VAL A 173 14.97 3.64 4.46
N GLN A 174 14.69 3.85 3.18
CA GLN A 174 15.12 2.97 2.10
C GLN A 174 15.70 3.80 0.96
N ALA A 175 16.73 3.30 0.28
CA ALA A 175 17.20 3.91 -0.96
C ALA A 175 16.13 3.79 -2.05
N ASP A 176 15.80 4.90 -2.68
CA ASP A 176 14.95 4.93 -3.86
C ASP A 176 15.57 4.07 -4.96
N PRO A 177 14.82 3.14 -5.58
CA PRO A 177 15.39 2.19 -6.54
C PRO A 177 15.82 2.83 -7.86
N VAL A 178 15.38 4.07 -8.15
CA VAL A 178 15.70 4.79 -9.39
C VAL A 178 16.84 5.78 -9.16
N THR A 179 16.75 6.57 -8.08
CA THR A 179 17.66 7.67 -7.80
C THR A 179 18.75 7.33 -6.78
N GLY A 180 18.62 6.23 -6.04
CA GLY A 180 19.52 5.83 -4.95
C GLY A 180 19.42 6.71 -3.70
N LYS A 181 18.61 7.78 -3.73
CA LYS A 181 18.47 8.73 -2.61
C LYS A 181 17.66 8.11 -1.47
N PRO A 182 17.94 8.45 -0.20
CA PRO A 182 17.14 7.97 0.91
C PRO A 182 15.71 8.53 0.84
N VAL A 183 14.73 7.64 0.95
CA VAL A 183 13.30 7.95 1.03
C VAL A 183 12.76 7.41 2.36
N VAL A 184 11.93 8.20 3.02
CA VAL A 184 11.25 7.82 4.26
C VAL A 184 9.93 7.14 3.90
N LEU A 185 9.77 5.90 4.36
CA LEU A 185 8.55 5.13 4.26
C LEU A 185 7.83 5.15 5.60
N HIS A 186 6.50 5.26 5.56
CA HIS A 186 5.65 5.26 6.74
C HIS A 186 4.92 3.93 6.88
N LYS A 187 4.78 3.45 8.13
CA LYS A 187 3.95 2.30 8.42
C LYS A 187 2.48 2.61 8.09
N THR A 188 1.97 1.89 7.12
CA THR A 188 0.66 2.10 6.49
C THR A 188 -0.16 0.81 6.59
N LEU A 189 -1.42 0.91 6.98
CA LEU A 189 -2.33 -0.23 7.03
C LEU A 189 -2.85 -0.51 5.61
N LEU A 190 -2.66 -1.74 5.14
CA LEU A 190 -3.18 -2.24 3.88
C LEU A 190 -4.42 -3.10 4.14
N LEU A 191 -5.54 -2.72 3.54
CA LEU A 191 -6.77 -3.49 3.48
C LEU A 191 -6.95 -4.00 2.04
N HIS A 192 -6.93 -5.30 1.83
CA HIS A 192 -7.09 -5.90 0.51
C HIS A 192 -8.50 -6.44 0.33
N TYR A 193 -9.20 -5.98 -0.72
CA TYR A 193 -10.57 -6.38 -1.02
C TYR A 193 -10.69 -7.02 -2.40
N SER A 194 -11.57 -8.02 -2.49
CA SER A 194 -12.15 -8.50 -3.74
C SER A 194 -13.59 -8.01 -3.86
N VAL A 195 -13.98 -7.63 -5.07
CA VAL A 195 -15.36 -7.29 -5.43
C VAL A 195 -15.88 -8.44 -6.30
N PRO A 196 -16.77 -9.30 -5.77
CA PRO A 196 -17.42 -10.32 -6.59
C PRO A 196 -18.06 -9.68 -7.82
N GLY A 197 -18.03 -10.37 -8.95
CA GLY A 197 -18.67 -9.86 -10.16
C GLY A 197 -20.15 -9.56 -9.94
N GLU A 198 -20.70 -8.57 -10.63
CA GLU A 198 -22.14 -8.33 -10.65
C GLU A 198 -22.83 -9.53 -11.33
N ALA A 199 -23.43 -10.42 -10.54
CA ALA A 199 -24.42 -11.38 -11.01
C ALA A 199 -25.80 -10.72 -11.02
N ILE A 200 -26.69 -11.18 -11.92
CA ILE A 200 -28.06 -10.69 -12.03
C ILE A 200 -28.72 -10.81 -10.63
N ASN A 201 -29.16 -9.68 -10.07
CA ASN A 201 -29.80 -9.54 -8.74
C ASN A 201 -28.89 -9.52 -7.49
N MET A 202 -27.55 -9.50 -7.62
CA MET A 202 -26.65 -9.30 -6.48
C MET A 202 -26.05 -7.89 -6.49
N LYS A 203 -26.11 -7.18 -5.35
CA LYS A 203 -25.29 -5.99 -5.10
C LYS A 203 -23.95 -6.48 -4.53
N PRO A 204 -22.87 -6.59 -5.32
CA PRO A 204 -21.62 -7.13 -4.82
C PRO A 204 -21.07 -6.23 -3.71
N HIS A 205 -20.84 -6.82 -2.55
CA HIS A 205 -20.18 -6.17 -1.44
C HIS A 205 -18.70 -6.57 -1.46
N PRO A 206 -17.77 -5.61 -1.27
CA PRO A 206 -16.36 -5.93 -1.15
C PRO A 206 -16.10 -6.89 0.01
N ILE A 207 -15.35 -7.96 -0.26
CA ILE A 207 -14.92 -8.97 0.69
C ILE A 207 -13.49 -8.67 1.09
N LEU A 208 -13.23 -8.50 2.39
CA LEU A 208 -11.88 -8.29 2.90
C LEU A 208 -11.10 -9.61 2.81
N LEU A 209 -10.06 -9.63 2.00
CA LEU A 209 -9.16 -10.77 1.82
C LEU A 209 -8.04 -10.76 2.86
N SER A 210 -7.46 -9.59 3.15
CA SER A 210 -6.40 -9.46 4.14
C SER A 210 -6.31 -8.05 4.75
N LYS A 211 -5.75 -7.99 5.96
CA LYS A 211 -5.41 -6.78 6.70
C LYS A 211 -3.97 -6.91 7.18
N THR A 212 -3.06 -6.12 6.63
CA THR A 212 -1.62 -6.20 6.93
C THR A 212 -1.00 -4.81 7.05
N TRP A 213 0.11 -4.70 7.79
CA TRP A 213 0.91 -3.49 7.80
C TRP A 213 1.99 -3.57 6.72
N VAL A 214 2.26 -2.46 6.04
CA VAL A 214 3.33 -2.31 5.05
C VAL A 214 4.10 -1.00 5.26
N MET A 215 5.32 -0.90 4.73
CA MET A 215 6.04 0.37 4.61
C MET A 215 5.75 0.97 3.24
N ARG A 216 5.26 2.21 3.19
CA ARG A 216 4.90 2.94 1.95
C ARG A 216 5.16 4.44 2.10
#